data_AF-A0A2R6GMH2-F1
#
_entry.id   AF-A0A2R6GMH2-F1
#
_cell.length_a   1.000
_cell.length_b   1.000
_cell.length_c   1.000
_cell.angle_alpha   90.00
_cell.angle_beta   90.00
_cell.angle_gamma   90.00
#
_symmetry.space_group_name_H-M   'P 1'
#
loop_
_entity.id
_entity.type
_entity.pdbx_description
1 polymer ?
#
loop_
_entity_poly.entity_id
_entity_poly.type
_entity_poly.pdbx_seq_one_letter_code
_entity_poly.pdbx_strand_id
1 'polypeptide(L)' 'MTDDETVDLLPLLDEFRAMAQTGLYHAEDPYDEKRYERMLELVAEHYGETFSLPPAEKITGSHGTRDVKYLPVDEVPE' A
#
# COMPACT_ATOMS: atom_id res chain seq x y z
N MET A 1 27.15 -9.14 -11.09
CA MET A 1 26.92 -7.76 -10.63
C MET A 1 25.42 -7.53 -10.75
N THR A 2 24.65 -7.96 -9.77
CA THR A 2 23.24 -7.58 -9.65
C THR A 2 23.25 -6.36 -8.77
N ASP A 3 23.19 -5.19 -9.39
CA ASP A 3 22.95 -3.95 -8.65
C ASP A 3 21.60 -4.10 -7.95
N ASP A 4 21.71 -4.25 -6.64
CA ASP A 4 20.67 -4.20 -5.63
C ASP A 4 20.05 -2.80 -5.66
N GLU A 5 19.28 -2.47 -6.71
CA GLU A 5 18.39 -1.30 -6.71
C GLU A 5 17.29 -1.57 -5.68
N THR A 6 17.62 -1.37 -4.41
CA THR A 6 16.61 -1.24 -3.39
C THR A 6 15.77 -0.03 -3.71
N VAL A 7 14.52 -0.30 -4.07
CA VAL A 7 13.48 0.72 -4.20
C VAL A 7 13.47 1.55 -2.92
N ASP A 8 13.64 2.86 -3.04
CA ASP A 8 13.43 3.77 -1.93
C ASP A 8 11.93 3.72 -1.57
N LEU A 9 11.64 3.14 -0.41
CA LEU A 9 10.28 2.82 0.00
C LEU A 9 9.49 4.08 0.38
N LEU A 10 10.15 5.12 0.90
CA LEU A 10 9.46 6.33 1.38
C LEU A 10 8.79 7.13 0.23
N PRO A 11 9.48 7.46 -0.87
CA PRO A 11 8.84 8.11 -2.02
C PRO A 11 7.70 7.30 -2.61
N LEU A 12 7.83 5.97 -2.63
CA LEU A 12 6.79 5.08 -3.12
C LEU A 12 5.54 5.13 -2.23
N LEU A 13 5.72 5.05 -0.90
CA LEU A 13 4.61 5.18 0.06
C LEU A 13 3.93 6.54 -0.02
N ASP A 14 4.68 7.61 -0.30
CA ASP A 14 4.13 8.96 -0.52
C ASP A 14 3.25 9.02 -1.78
N GLU A 15 3.68 8.39 -2.87
CA GLU A 15 2.89 8.31 -4.10
C GLU A 15 1.60 7.50 -3.89
N PHE A 16 1.67 6.35 -3.22
CA PHE A 16 0.49 5.57 -2.86
C PHE A 16 -0.46 6.33 -1.94
N ARG A 17 0.05 7.10 -0.96
CA ARG A 17 -0.78 7.97 -0.12
C ARG A 17 -1.52 8.99 -0.97
N ALA A 18 -0.83 9.66 -1.89
CA ALA A 18 -1.42 10.69 -2.74
C ALA A 18 -2.54 10.10 -3.63
N MET A 19 -2.30 8.93 -4.23
CA MET A 19 -3.31 8.23 -5.03
C MET A 19 -4.52 7.84 -4.20
N ALA A 20 -4.33 7.24 -3.03
CA ALA A 20 -5.43 6.81 -2.17
C ALA A 20 -6.24 7.99 -1.61
N GLN A 21 -5.59 9.10 -1.22
CA GLN A 21 -6.28 10.31 -0.78
C GLN A 21 -7.11 10.94 -1.91
N THR A 22 -6.55 10.99 -3.12
CA THR A 22 -7.26 11.51 -4.30
C THR A 22 -8.45 10.62 -4.65
N GLY A 23 -8.24 9.30 -4.65
CA GLY A 23 -9.29 8.31 -4.90
C GLY A 23 -10.41 8.41 -3.87
N LEU A 24 -10.09 8.49 -2.58
CA LEU A 24 -11.08 8.61 -1.51
C LEU A 24 -11.90 9.90 -1.62
N TYR A 25 -11.25 11.02 -2.00
CA TYR A 25 -11.94 12.30 -2.20
C TYR A 25 -12.96 12.26 -3.35
N HIS A 26 -12.70 11.44 -4.37
CA HIS A 26 -13.54 11.31 -5.56
C HIS A 26 -14.40 10.04 -5.59
N ALA A 27 -14.36 9.21 -4.54
CA ALA A 27 -15.13 7.98 -4.51
C ALA A 27 -16.62 8.30 -4.45
N GLU A 28 -17.38 7.68 -5.36
CA GLU A 28 -18.84 7.80 -5.41
C GLU A 28 -19.53 6.50 -4.96
N ASP A 29 -18.75 5.44 -4.71
CA ASP A 29 -19.23 4.15 -4.28
C ASP A 29 -18.54 3.67 -2.98
N PRO A 30 -19.28 2.97 -2.10
CA PRO A 30 -18.79 2.58 -0.77
C PRO A 30 -17.72 1.47 -0.79
N TYR A 31 -17.53 0.76 -1.89
CA TYR A 31 -16.44 -0.20 -2.05
C TYR A 31 -15.14 0.51 -2.37
N ASP A 32 -15.16 1.53 -3.23
CA ASP A 32 -13.98 2.32 -3.51
C ASP A 32 -13.53 3.15 -2.31
N GLU A 33 -14.46 3.75 -1.55
CA GLU A 33 -14.14 4.38 -0.26
C GLU A 33 -13.35 3.42 0.64
N LYS A 34 -13.88 2.22 0.89
CA LYS A 34 -13.22 1.20 1.72
C LYS A 34 -11.87 0.75 1.17
N ARG A 35 -11.74 0.70 -0.15
CA ARG A 35 -10.49 0.31 -0.82
C ARG A 35 -9.41 1.35 -0.54
N TYR A 36 -9.73 2.62 -0.72
CA TYR A 36 -8.77 3.71 -0.48
C TYR A 36 -8.46 3.89 1.01
N GLU A 37 -9.44 3.73 1.89
CA GLU A 37 -9.22 3.69 3.35
C GLU A 37 -8.24 2.58 3.72
N ARG A 38 -8.43 1.36 3.19
CA ARG A 38 -7.52 0.24 3.45
C ARG A 38 -6.12 0.49 2.89
N MET A 39 -6.01 1.13 1.74
CA MET A 39 -4.70 1.54 1.20
C MET A 39 -3.99 2.52 2.13
N LEU A 40 -4.70 3.49 2.69
CA LEU A 40 -4.12 4.47 3.63
C LEU A 40 -3.66 3.81 4.94
N GLU A 41 -4.42 2.84 5.46
CA GLU A 41 -3.99 2.04 6.62
C GLU A 41 -2.67 1.31 6.35
N LEU A 42 -2.55 0.62 5.21
CA LEU A 42 -1.34 -0.10 4.83
C LEU A 42 -0.13 0.84 4.67
N VAL A 43 -0.34 2.01 4.07
CA VAL A 43 0.70 3.02 3.95
C VAL A 43 1.15 3.53 5.32
N ALA A 44 0.21 3.77 6.25
CA ALA A 44 0.53 4.20 7.61
C ALA A 44 1.29 3.11 8.41
N GLU A 45 0.88 1.84 8.27
CA GLU A 45 1.60 0.69 8.84
C GLU A 45 3.07 0.68 8.39
N HIS A 46 3.31 0.78 7.08
CA HIS A 46 4.66 0.74 6.51
C HIS A 46 5.50 1.99 6.79
N TYR A 47 4.88 3.17 6.95
CA TYR A 47 5.59 4.33 7.48
C TYR A 47 6.12 4.06 8.90
N GLY A 48 5.28 3.52 9.79
CA GLY A 48 5.67 3.20 11.16
C GLY A 48 6.83 2.20 11.24
N GLU A 49 6.81 1.18 10.38
CA GLU A 49 7.91 0.21 10.23
C GLU A 49 9.19 0.89 9.71
N THR A 50 9.09 1.70 8.65
CA THR A 50 10.25 2.36 8.04
C THR A 50 10.93 3.35 8.99
N PHE A 51 10.15 4.10 9.78
CA PHE A 51 10.70 5.01 10.80
C PHE A 51 11.27 4.28 12.02
N SER A 52 10.84 3.03 12.27
CA SER A 52 11.34 2.21 13.38
C SER A 52 12.61 1.43 13.02
N LEU A 53 12.99 1.39 11.74
CA LEU A 53 14.20 0.72 11.27
C LEU A 53 15.38 1.71 11.18
N PRO A 54 16.57 1.36 11.72
CA PRO A 54 17.77 2.14 11.45
C PRO A 54 18.14 2.04 9.95
N PRO A 55 18.71 3.10 9.35
CA PRO A 55 18.88 3.25 7.90
C PRO A 55 19.76 2.21 7.18
N ALA A 56 20.32 1.22 7.89
CA ALA A 56 21.14 0.15 7.31
C ALA A 56 20.36 -1.14 7.03
N GLU A 57 19.15 -1.32 7.56
CA GLU A 57 18.43 -2.58 7.46
C GLU A 57 17.37 -2.50 6.36
N LYS A 58 17.87 -2.60 5.11
CA LYS A 58 17.05 -2.80 3.92
C LYS A 58 16.16 -4.02 4.15
N ILE A 59 14.84 -3.83 4.07
CA ILE A 59 13.84 -4.90 4.19
C ILE A 59 14.05 -5.89 3.03
N THR A 60 14.82 -6.96 3.29
CA THR A 60 14.80 -8.16 2.47
C THR A 60 13.43 -8.80 2.65
N GLY A 61 12.65 -8.81 1.57
CA GLY A 61 11.25 -9.19 1.55
C GLY A 61 10.96 -10.50 2.28
N SER A 62 10.13 -10.39 3.32
CA SER A 62 9.29 -11.48 3.82
C SER A 62 7.85 -11.08 3.53
N HIS A 63 7.41 -11.29 2.28
CA HIS A 63 5.97 -11.36 1.97
C HIS A 63 5.43 -12.66 2.58
N GLY A 64 5.26 -12.64 3.91
CA GLY A 64 4.49 -13.64 4.62
C GLY A 64 3.08 -13.62 4.07
N THR A 65 2.66 -14.76 3.53
CA THR A 65 1.35 -15.09 2.98
C THR A 65 0.21 -14.36 3.70
N ARG A 66 -0.18 -13.18 3.21
CA ARG A 66 -1.51 -12.62 3.50
C ARG A 66 -2.40 -13.18 2.40
N ASP A 67 -3.34 -14.03 2.78
CA ASP A 67 -4.45 -14.45 1.91
C ASP A 67 -5.27 -13.21 1.53
N VAL A 68 -4.82 -12.48 0.51
CA VAL A 68 -5.59 -11.40 -0.09
C VAL A 68 -6.65 -12.06 -0.95
N LYS A 69 -7.82 -12.33 -0.36
CA LYS A 69 -9.01 -12.66 -1.14
C LYS A 69 -9.40 -11.41 -1.93
N TYR A 70 -8.96 -11.33 -3.17
CA TYR A 70 -9.61 -10.48 -4.16
C TYR A 70 -11.05 -10.97 -4.30
N LEU A 71 -12.03 -10.11 -3.99
CA LEU A 71 -13.39 -10.35 -4.45
C LEU A 71 -13.37 -10.15 -5.97
N PRO A 72 -13.88 -11.11 -6.76
CA PRO A 72 -13.95 -10.97 -8.21
C PRO A 72 -14.82 -9.75 -8.57
N VAL A 73 -14.35 -8.95 -9.52
CA VAL A 73 -15.00 -7.70 -9.97
C VAL A 73 -16.40 -7.96 -10.52
N ASP A 74 -16.69 -9.20 -10.93
CA ASP A 74 -17.95 -9.63 -11.55
C ASP A 74 -19.12 -9.84 -10.56
N GLU A 75 -18.91 -9.70 -9.24
CA GLU A 75 -19.97 -9.85 -8.21
C GLU A 75 -20.51 -8.51 -7.66
N VAL A 76 -20.13 -7.37 -8.24
CA VAL A 76 -20.67 -6.06 -7.87
C VAL A 76 -21.94 -5.78 -8.69
N PRO A 77 -23.15 -5.73 -8.09
CA PRO A 77 -24.36 -5.40 -8.84
C PRO A 77 -24.33 -3.94 -9.31
N GLU A 78 -24.77 -3.72 -10.57
CA GLU A 78 -24.88 -2.40 -11.22
C GLU A 78 -25.65 -1.35 -10.42
#